data_AF-A0AA41SM03-F1
#
_entry.id   AF-A0AA41SM03-F1
#
_cell.length_a   1.000
_cell.length_b   1.000
_cell.length_c   1.000
_cell.angle_alpha   90.00
_cell.angle_beta   90.00
_cell.angle_gamma   90.00
#
_symmetry.space_group_name_H-M   'P 1'
#
loop_
_entity.id
_entity.type
_entity.pdbx_description
1 polymer ?
#
loop_
_entity_poly.entity_id
_entity_poly.type
_entity_poly.pdbx_seq_one_letter_code
_entity_poly.pdbx_strand_id
1 'polypeptide(L)'
;MKLSKKGMYYRAVSRTGAGIFALAIVYPPALLLLPVILGATAVYEYLYWQNYEFYFEGDDLKINSGVITKNKLDIPVRRIQDLDTSQNIIHRILGITLVKVKTAGGDTSKASLKYLGEDQAEEVQKKLRKLKNRRKKEEKEETTSEKLEEDPAEKFYDIEDALMTYSIVSGIQGIAILSIIGLIGGISLSAYAAASAVEMMGYSLAAIIAVSMLSIFALVSSAASTYTRYYDFTVDKRGDTFEYERGLFNKEGGSIPEEKIQKLEITENFLMRYFGYASLKAETAGYTSSEEPGATSTKVLIPLDDREKVYQHAQRLGELHMDEINDIGTTARKRYFRRYSMISGLGAVISLGLIYIGFHPGLLVLPVAGFTAAKKGANKKWMNIGYSLGAKNLVITKGFWNRRTYAVEFFRFQNLMVSESIFQRRWNLGSLTVDTAGDKVVNPQIVDLGREKAFQLRDKLHEKFKDSVY
;
A
#
# COMPACT_ATOMS: atom_id res chain seq x y z
N MET A 1 16.58 -28.75 10.81
CA MET A 1 16.09 -27.83 11.86
C MET A 1 14.60 -28.09 12.13
N LYS A 2 14.14 -27.85 13.35
CA LYS A 2 12.73 -27.99 13.75
C LYS A 2 12.11 -26.64 14.08
N LEU A 3 10.78 -26.57 13.99
CA LEU A 3 10.00 -25.43 14.47
C LEU A 3 10.17 -25.25 15.98
N SER A 4 9.93 -24.03 16.47
CA SER A 4 9.97 -23.77 17.92
C SER A 4 8.90 -24.58 18.65
N LYS A 5 9.27 -25.18 19.80
CA LYS A 5 8.31 -25.86 20.70
C LYS A 5 7.21 -24.89 21.15
N LYS A 6 7.54 -23.62 21.38
CA LYS A 6 6.56 -22.58 21.75
C LYS A 6 5.56 -22.30 20.63
N GLY A 7 6.00 -22.43 19.37
CA GLY A 7 5.14 -22.32 18.19
C GLY A 7 4.08 -23.41 18.09
N MET A 8 4.36 -24.62 18.60
CA MET A 8 3.39 -25.71 18.68
C MET A 8 2.20 -25.35 19.59
N TYR A 9 2.48 -24.83 20.80
CA TYR A 9 1.42 -24.42 21.73
C TYR A 9 0.58 -23.29 21.15
N TYR A 10 1.22 -22.30 20.52
CA TYR A 10 0.50 -21.20 19.87
C TYR A 10 -0.44 -21.70 18.76
N ARG A 11 0.00 -22.65 17.92
CA ARG A 11 -0.86 -23.24 16.88
C ARG A 11 -2.04 -24.00 17.47
N ALA A 12 -1.82 -24.77 18.54
CA ALA A 12 -2.90 -25.51 19.19
C ALA A 12 -4.00 -24.56 19.71
N VAL A 13 -3.61 -23.46 20.37
CA VAL A 13 -4.54 -22.47 20.92
C VAL A 13 -5.21 -21.64 19.81
N SER A 14 -4.45 -21.14 18.84
CA SER A 14 -5.00 -20.28 17.77
C SER A 14 -5.99 -21.01 16.87
N ARG A 15 -5.80 -22.31 16.63
CA ARG A 15 -6.67 -23.14 15.79
C ARG A 15 -7.98 -23.51 16.48
N THR A 16 -7.98 -23.56 17.81
CA THR A 16 -9.14 -23.92 18.63
C THR A 16 -9.95 -22.71 19.08
N GLY A 17 -9.30 -21.59 19.39
CA GLY A 17 -9.94 -20.42 20.00
C GLY A 17 -11.14 -19.86 19.22
N ALA A 18 -10.99 -19.63 17.90
CA ALA A 18 -12.06 -19.02 17.10
C ALA A 18 -13.28 -19.95 16.93
N GLY A 19 -13.05 -21.24 16.68
CA GLY A 19 -14.13 -22.21 16.49
C GLY A 19 -14.89 -22.50 17.78
N ILE A 20 -14.17 -22.61 18.91
CA ILE A 20 -14.78 -22.85 20.23
C ILE A 20 -15.63 -21.65 20.66
N PHE A 21 -15.15 -20.43 20.45
CA PHE A 21 -15.89 -19.23 20.84
C PHE A 21 -17.21 -19.10 20.06
N ALA A 22 -17.19 -19.36 18.75
CA ALA A 22 -18.39 -19.39 17.93
C ALA A 22 -19.36 -20.51 18.36
N LEU A 23 -18.86 -21.72 18.61
CA LEU A 23 -19.66 -22.85 19.09
C LEU A 23 -20.29 -22.59 20.47
N ALA A 24 -19.57 -21.93 21.37
CA ALA A 24 -20.08 -21.58 22.70
C ALA A 24 -21.24 -20.59 22.64
N ILE A 25 -21.23 -19.66 21.68
CA ILE A 25 -22.32 -18.68 21.47
C ILE A 25 -23.56 -19.37 20.86
N VAL A 26 -23.36 -20.27 19.89
CA VAL A 26 -24.46 -20.90 19.13
C VAL A 26 -25.07 -22.09 19.89
N TYR A 27 -24.26 -22.89 20.58
CA TYR A 27 -24.72 -24.09 21.30
C TYR A 27 -23.88 -24.35 22.56
N PRO A 28 -24.23 -23.73 23.70
CA PRO A 28 -23.48 -23.84 24.96
C PRO A 28 -23.18 -25.28 25.42
N PRO A 29 -24.07 -26.30 25.25
CA PRO A 29 -23.75 -27.67 25.65
C PRO A 29 -22.55 -28.29 24.92
N ALA A 30 -22.16 -27.77 23.74
CA ALA A 30 -20.94 -28.21 23.05
C ALA A 30 -19.65 -27.95 23.86
N LEU A 31 -19.70 -27.08 24.88
CA LEU A 31 -18.57 -26.86 25.79
C LEU A 31 -18.12 -28.13 26.52
N LEU A 32 -18.98 -29.15 26.69
CA LEU A 32 -18.59 -30.44 27.28
C LEU A 32 -17.58 -31.21 26.40
N LEU A 33 -17.53 -30.95 25.09
CA LEU A 33 -16.57 -31.56 24.16
C LEU A 33 -15.23 -30.81 24.12
N LEU A 34 -15.13 -29.66 24.79
CA LEU A 34 -13.96 -28.79 24.76
C LEU A 34 -12.67 -29.49 25.20
N PRO A 35 -12.63 -30.31 26.28
CA PRO A 35 -11.42 -31.05 26.66
C PRO A 35 -10.97 -32.03 25.58
N VAL A 36 -11.92 -32.68 24.91
CA VAL A 36 -11.65 -33.65 23.83
C VAL A 36 -11.10 -32.92 22.60
N ILE A 37 -11.69 -31.79 22.22
CA ILE A 37 -11.22 -30.97 21.09
C ILE A 37 -9.83 -30.40 21.36
N LEU A 38 -9.59 -29.87 22.56
CA LEU A 38 -8.27 -29.38 22.96
C LEU A 38 -7.23 -30.50 22.99
N GLY A 39 -7.59 -31.68 23.52
CA GLY A 39 -6.71 -32.85 23.53
C GLY A 39 -6.37 -33.32 22.11
N ALA A 40 -7.36 -33.48 21.24
CA ALA A 40 -7.16 -33.91 19.85
C ALA A 40 -6.30 -32.92 19.05
N THR A 41 -6.53 -31.61 19.24
CA THR A 41 -5.72 -30.58 18.57
C THR A 41 -4.30 -30.49 19.10
N ALA A 42 -4.10 -30.65 20.42
CA ALA A 42 -2.77 -30.73 21.00
C ALA A 42 -1.98 -31.95 20.49
N VAL A 43 -2.62 -33.12 20.42
CA VAL A 43 -2.01 -34.33 19.84
C VAL A 43 -1.66 -34.12 18.37
N TYR A 44 -2.58 -33.56 17.57
CA TYR A 44 -2.32 -33.26 16.16
C TYR A 44 -1.14 -32.31 15.99
N GLU A 45 -1.10 -31.19 16.73
CA GLU A 45 -0.02 -30.20 16.63
C GLU A 45 1.33 -30.74 17.12
N TYR A 46 1.31 -31.63 18.12
CA TYR A 46 2.49 -32.36 18.56
C TYR A 46 3.04 -33.29 17.46
N LEU A 47 2.18 -34.10 16.85
CA LEU A 47 2.56 -34.97 15.72
C LEU A 47 3.04 -34.14 14.52
N TYR A 48 2.40 -33.00 14.26
CA TYR A 48 2.82 -32.08 13.21
C TYR A 48 4.22 -31.51 13.50
N TRP A 49 4.48 -31.06 14.73
CA TRP A 49 5.80 -30.59 15.15
C TRP A 49 6.87 -31.68 15.06
N GLN A 50 6.53 -32.93 15.41
CA GLN A 50 7.47 -34.05 15.34
C GLN A 50 7.88 -34.34 13.88
N ASN A 51 6.92 -34.31 12.96
CA ASN A 51 7.12 -34.58 11.52
C ASN A 51 7.63 -33.38 10.72
N TYR A 52 7.52 -32.16 11.27
CA TYR A 52 7.98 -30.96 10.56
C TYR A 52 9.50 -30.81 10.67
N GLU A 53 10.14 -30.73 9.52
CA GLU A 53 11.58 -30.54 9.42
C GLU A 53 11.90 -29.66 8.22
N PHE A 54 12.86 -28.76 8.39
CA PHE A 54 13.39 -27.97 7.30
C PHE A 54 14.91 -27.91 7.37
N TYR A 55 15.58 -27.90 6.22
CA TYR A 55 17.03 -27.85 6.13
C TYR A 55 17.48 -27.29 4.78
N PHE A 56 18.74 -26.88 4.72
CA PHE A 56 19.39 -26.48 3.48
C PHE A 56 20.22 -27.65 2.97
N GLU A 57 20.01 -28.04 1.73
CA GLU A 57 20.80 -29.06 1.03
C GLU A 57 21.32 -28.44 -0.27
N GLY A 58 22.64 -28.19 -0.34
CA GLY A 58 23.22 -27.41 -1.42
C GLY A 58 22.61 -26.01 -1.51
N ASP A 59 21.92 -25.75 -2.62
CA ASP A 59 21.23 -24.49 -2.94
C ASP A 59 19.71 -24.60 -2.81
N ASP A 60 19.19 -25.66 -2.19
CA ASP A 60 17.75 -25.87 -2.00
C ASP A 60 17.36 -25.78 -0.52
N LEU A 61 16.27 -25.07 -0.24
CA LEU A 61 15.57 -25.11 1.03
C LEU A 61 14.50 -26.21 0.96
N LYS A 62 14.69 -27.28 1.74
CA LYS A 62 13.76 -28.41 1.80
C LYS A 62 12.88 -28.30 3.03
N ILE A 63 11.58 -28.50 2.86
CA ILE A 63 10.57 -28.44 3.92
C ILE A 63 9.71 -29.71 3.87
N ASN A 64 9.80 -30.51 4.92
CA ASN A 64 8.96 -31.66 5.17
C ASN A 64 7.88 -31.27 6.19
N SER A 65 6.61 -31.52 5.88
CA SER A 65 5.50 -31.15 6.77
C SER A 65 4.29 -32.08 6.65
N GLY A 66 3.41 -32.05 7.65
CA GLY A 66 2.14 -32.78 7.63
C GLY A 66 2.09 -33.99 8.58
N VAL A 67 0.87 -34.43 8.89
CA VAL A 67 0.60 -35.56 9.79
C VAL A 67 -0.08 -36.69 9.02
N ILE A 68 -1.27 -36.41 8.48
CA ILE A 68 -2.07 -37.35 7.68
C ILE A 68 -1.51 -37.40 6.27
N THR A 69 -1.45 -36.24 5.61
CA THR A 69 -0.81 -36.07 4.30
C THR A 69 0.58 -35.51 4.53
N LYS A 70 1.62 -36.24 4.12
CA LYS A 70 3.01 -35.79 4.18
C LYS A 70 3.35 -35.01 2.91
N ASN A 71 3.74 -33.76 3.07
CA ASN A 71 4.14 -32.86 2.00
C ASN A 71 5.66 -32.66 2.07
N LYS A 72 6.33 -32.80 0.93
CA LYS A 72 7.73 -32.42 0.74
C LYS A 72 7.77 -31.26 -0.24
N LEU A 73 8.41 -30.17 0.14
CA LEU A 73 8.53 -28.97 -0.66
C LEU A 73 10.00 -28.60 -0.77
N ASP A 74 10.51 -28.66 -1.99
CA ASP A 74 11.88 -28.29 -2.32
C ASP A 74 11.89 -26.95 -3.03
N ILE A 75 12.55 -25.97 -2.43
CA ILE A 75 12.59 -24.59 -2.91
C ILE A 75 14.02 -24.23 -3.25
N PRO A 76 14.37 -24.12 -4.54
CA PRO A 76 15.66 -23.58 -4.93
C PRO A 76 15.83 -22.17 -4.40
N VAL A 77 16.97 -21.87 -3.77
CA VAL A 77 17.27 -20.54 -3.21
C VAL A 77 17.20 -19.45 -4.29
N ARG A 78 17.54 -19.77 -5.55
CA ARG A 78 17.35 -18.87 -6.70
C ARG A 78 15.89 -18.48 -6.97
N ARG A 79 14.94 -19.34 -6.59
CA ARG A 79 13.51 -19.05 -6.72
C ARG A 79 13.00 -18.26 -5.53
N ILE A 80 13.72 -18.26 -4.40
CA ILE A 80 13.34 -17.47 -3.23
C ILE A 80 13.47 -16.00 -3.58
N GLN A 81 12.33 -15.37 -3.62
CA GLN A 81 12.16 -14.03 -4.12
C GLN A 81 12.19 -13.05 -2.96
N ASP A 82 11.28 -13.21 -2.00
CA ASP A 82 11.12 -12.30 -0.87
C ASP A 82 11.01 -13.11 0.42
N LEU A 83 11.50 -12.54 1.50
CA LEU A 83 11.37 -13.05 2.86
C LEU A 83 10.66 -12.00 3.68
N ASP A 84 9.42 -12.30 4.09
CA ASP A 84 8.64 -11.46 5.00
C ASP A 84 8.61 -12.14 6.38
N THR A 85 8.80 -11.37 7.45
CA THR A 85 8.62 -11.82 8.83
C THR A 85 7.44 -11.12 9.47
N SER A 86 6.76 -11.81 10.37
CA SER A 86 5.66 -11.24 11.15
C SER A 86 5.66 -11.81 12.56
N GLN A 87 5.56 -10.92 13.54
CA GLN A 87 5.58 -11.23 14.95
C GLN A 87 4.60 -10.31 15.70
N ASN A 88 3.44 -10.83 16.07
CA ASN A 88 2.52 -10.10 16.94
C ASN A 88 2.98 -10.13 18.41
N ILE A 89 2.30 -9.40 19.28
CA ILE A 89 2.62 -9.34 20.73
C ILE A 89 2.74 -10.74 21.34
N ILE A 90 1.83 -11.65 21.00
CA ILE A 90 1.84 -13.02 21.53
C ILE A 90 3.07 -13.78 21.01
N HIS A 91 3.40 -13.62 19.73
CA HIS A 91 4.60 -14.22 19.13
C HIS A 91 5.87 -13.69 19.80
N ARG A 92 5.92 -12.39 20.12
CA ARG A 92 7.07 -11.76 20.81
C ARG A 92 7.24 -12.26 22.23
N ILE A 93 6.15 -12.33 23.00
CA ILE A 93 6.17 -12.94 24.36
C ILE A 93 6.66 -14.39 24.31
N LEU A 94 6.26 -15.12 23.26
CA LEU A 94 6.69 -16.49 23.05
C LEU A 94 8.08 -16.60 22.39
N GLY A 95 8.72 -15.52 21.94
CA GLY A 95 10.00 -15.55 21.22
C GLY A 95 9.93 -16.38 19.92
N ILE A 96 8.81 -16.29 19.21
CA ILE A 96 8.59 -16.97 17.93
C ILE A 96 8.34 -15.96 16.81
N THR A 97 8.64 -16.33 15.58
CA THR A 97 8.49 -15.48 14.38
C THR A 97 7.94 -16.29 13.23
N LEU A 98 6.91 -15.78 12.56
CA LEU A 98 6.41 -16.35 11.32
C LEU A 98 7.29 -15.87 10.16
N VAL A 99 7.95 -16.78 9.46
CA VAL A 99 8.75 -16.45 8.27
C VAL A 99 8.00 -16.94 7.03
N LYS A 100 7.66 -16.02 6.14
CA LYS A 100 7.02 -16.28 4.86
C LYS A 100 8.06 -16.19 3.76
N VAL A 101 8.29 -17.31 3.09
CA VAL A 101 9.19 -17.44 1.94
C VAL A 101 8.34 -17.39 0.68
N LYS A 102 8.54 -16.35 -0.13
CA LYS A 102 7.88 -16.21 -1.42
C LYS A 102 8.81 -16.70 -2.51
N THR A 103 8.26 -17.47 -3.45
CA THR A 103 9.05 -18.01 -4.56
C THR A 103 8.44 -17.66 -5.90
N ALA A 104 9.28 -17.58 -6.94
CA ALA A 104 8.84 -17.36 -8.30
C ALA A 104 7.89 -18.49 -8.76
N GLY A 105 6.67 -18.15 -9.22
CA GLY A 105 5.71 -19.15 -9.72
C GLY A 105 4.22 -18.87 -9.52
N GLY A 106 3.84 -17.80 -8.79
CA GLY A 106 2.43 -17.43 -8.55
C GLY A 106 1.92 -17.80 -7.16
N ASP A 107 0.60 -17.78 -6.97
CA ASP A 107 -0.05 -17.91 -5.66
C ASP A 107 0.14 -19.28 -4.98
N THR A 108 0.42 -20.34 -5.74
CA THR A 108 0.62 -21.72 -5.22
C THR A 108 2.02 -21.98 -4.68
N SER A 109 2.98 -21.08 -4.90
CA SER A 109 4.40 -21.27 -4.58
C SER A 109 4.87 -20.43 -3.37
N LYS A 110 3.98 -20.26 -2.39
CA LYS A 110 4.27 -19.57 -1.12
C LYS A 110 4.49 -20.60 -0.02
N ALA A 111 5.65 -20.58 0.62
CA ALA A 111 5.97 -21.44 1.75
C ALA A 111 6.02 -20.63 3.04
N SER A 112 5.37 -21.10 4.09
CA SER A 112 5.47 -20.48 5.42
C SER A 112 6.20 -21.41 6.37
N LEU A 113 7.29 -20.92 6.93
CA LEU A 113 7.97 -21.53 8.08
C LEU A 113 7.22 -21.06 9.33
N LYS A 114 6.27 -21.89 9.77
CA LYS A 114 5.29 -21.54 10.80
C LYS A 114 5.93 -21.51 12.19
N TYR A 115 6.35 -20.33 12.62
CA TYR A 115 6.81 -20.02 13.98
C TYR A 115 8.17 -20.65 14.32
N LEU A 116 9.22 -20.07 13.73
CA LEU A 116 10.61 -20.31 14.12
C LEU A 116 10.93 -19.57 15.42
N GLY A 117 11.93 -20.01 16.17
CA GLY A 117 12.51 -19.16 17.22
C GLY A 117 13.14 -17.92 16.60
N GLU A 118 13.25 -16.82 17.35
CA GLU A 118 13.80 -15.56 16.85
C GLU A 118 15.22 -15.73 16.28
N ASP A 119 16.12 -16.35 17.04
CA ASP A 119 17.48 -16.67 16.60
C ASP A 119 17.50 -17.57 15.35
N GLN A 120 16.56 -18.51 15.26
CA GLN A 120 16.46 -19.41 14.10
C GLN A 120 15.99 -18.66 12.85
N ALA A 121 15.07 -17.70 13.00
CA ALA A 121 14.58 -16.89 11.90
C ALA A 121 15.72 -16.02 11.35
N GLU A 122 16.50 -15.39 12.24
CA GLU A 122 17.67 -14.61 11.86
C GLU A 122 18.75 -15.48 11.19
N GLU A 123 19.01 -16.69 11.72
CA GLU A 123 19.95 -17.64 11.11
C GLU A 123 19.51 -18.06 9.69
N VAL A 124 18.21 -18.32 9.49
CA VAL A 124 17.65 -18.65 8.18
C VAL A 124 17.82 -17.49 7.20
N GLN A 125 17.55 -16.26 7.63
CA GLN A 125 17.76 -15.08 6.80
C GLN A 125 19.24 -14.90 6.43
N LYS A 126 20.15 -14.99 7.40
CA LYS A 126 21.61 -14.90 7.17
C LYS A 126 22.09 -15.98 6.19
N LYS A 127 21.64 -17.23 6.35
CA LYS A 127 22.00 -18.33 5.44
C LYS A 127 21.46 -18.12 4.03
N LEU A 128 20.20 -17.74 3.89
CA LEU A 128 19.59 -17.45 2.58
C LEU A 128 20.31 -16.32 1.86
N ARG A 129 20.68 -15.26 2.59
CA ARG A 129 21.48 -14.16 2.06
C ARG A 129 22.86 -14.63 1.60
N LYS A 130 23.57 -15.40 2.43
CA LYS A 130 24.89 -15.93 2.08
C LYS A 130 24.85 -16.80 0.81
N LEU A 131 23.84 -17.65 0.68
CA LEU A 131 23.65 -18.50 -0.50
C LEU A 131 23.31 -17.67 -1.75
N LYS A 132 22.45 -16.66 -1.64
CA LYS A 132 22.17 -15.73 -2.75
C LYS A 132 23.41 -14.95 -3.20
N ASN A 133 24.21 -14.45 -2.25
CA ASN A 133 25.41 -13.68 -2.55
C ASN A 133 26.52 -14.54 -3.19
N ARG A 134 26.73 -15.77 -2.69
CA ARG A 134 27.68 -16.72 -3.29
C ARG A 134 27.35 -16.96 -4.77
N ARG A 135 26.07 -17.14 -5.09
CA ARG A 135 25.63 -17.37 -6.46
C ARG A 135 25.79 -16.15 -7.37
N LYS A 136 25.43 -14.96 -6.90
CA LYS A 136 25.69 -13.71 -7.64
C LYS A 136 27.18 -13.58 -8.03
N LYS A 137 28.07 -14.13 -7.21
CA LYS A 137 29.51 -14.17 -7.46
C LYS A 137 29.88 -15.23 -8.50
N GLU A 138 29.37 -16.46 -8.39
CA GLU A 138 29.57 -17.52 -9.39
C GLU A 138 29.07 -17.11 -10.79
N GLU A 139 28.01 -16.30 -10.87
CA GLU A 139 27.48 -15.74 -12.14
C GLU A 139 28.29 -14.52 -12.65
N LYS A 140 29.10 -13.87 -11.81
CA LYS A 140 29.95 -12.70 -12.17
C LYS A 140 31.46 -13.03 -12.26
N GLU A 141 31.87 -14.24 -11.92
CA GLU A 141 33.28 -14.68 -11.88
C GLU A 141 33.92 -14.96 -13.26
N GLU A 142 33.54 -14.21 -14.31
CA GLU A 142 34.42 -13.97 -15.47
C GLU A 142 35.15 -12.62 -15.41
N THR A 143 34.89 -11.75 -14.42
CA THR A 143 35.71 -10.53 -14.27
C THR A 143 35.85 -10.06 -12.82
N THR A 144 37.07 -10.23 -12.32
CA THR A 144 37.69 -9.58 -11.15
C THR A 144 37.28 -10.10 -9.75
N SER A 145 38.26 -10.74 -9.10
CA SER A 145 38.26 -11.03 -7.67
C SER A 145 38.41 -9.76 -6.84
N GLU A 146 37.32 -9.30 -6.23
CA GLU A 146 37.38 -8.44 -5.05
C GLU A 146 36.96 -9.19 -3.80
N LYS A 147 37.61 -8.85 -2.69
CA LYS A 147 37.56 -9.53 -1.39
C LYS A 147 36.18 -9.39 -0.75
N LEU A 148 35.84 -10.42 0.04
CA LEU A 148 34.65 -10.51 0.86
C LEU A 148 34.68 -9.44 1.97
N GLU A 149 34.01 -8.32 1.75
CA GLU A 149 33.41 -7.56 2.85
C GLU A 149 31.90 -7.82 2.82
N GLU A 150 31.32 -8.16 3.97
CA GLU A 150 29.87 -8.11 4.12
C GLU A 150 29.46 -6.69 3.82
N ASP A 151 28.68 -6.49 2.76
CA ASP A 151 28.19 -5.16 2.39
C ASP A 151 27.48 -4.56 3.62
N PRO A 152 28.06 -3.52 4.24
CA PRO A 152 27.55 -3.00 5.49
C PRO A 152 26.12 -2.51 5.27
N ALA A 153 25.27 -2.69 6.27
CA ALA A 153 23.93 -2.15 6.23
C ALA A 153 24.02 -0.61 6.19
N GLU A 154 23.72 -0.02 5.05
CA GLU A 154 23.59 1.44 4.92
C GLU A 154 22.17 1.82 5.33
N LYS A 155 22.04 2.62 6.39
CA LYS A 155 20.73 3.11 6.85
C LYS A 155 20.13 4.01 5.76
N PHE A 156 19.09 3.53 5.07
CA PHE A 156 18.46 4.26 3.96
C PHE A 156 17.46 5.29 4.49
N TYR A 157 16.66 4.93 5.49
CA TYR A 157 15.67 5.82 6.10
C TYR A 157 15.29 5.41 7.53
N ASP A 158 14.98 6.41 8.36
CA ASP A 158 14.39 6.25 9.68
C ASP A 158 13.32 7.30 9.92
N ILE A 159 12.21 6.89 10.52
CA ILE A 159 11.05 7.72 10.75
C ILE A 159 11.14 8.59 12.02
N GLU A 160 12.03 8.29 12.98
CA GLU A 160 12.13 8.87 14.34
C GLU A 160 11.19 10.06 14.61
N ASP A 161 11.56 11.28 14.17
CA ASP A 161 10.83 12.52 14.47
C ASP A 161 9.54 12.73 13.62
N ALA A 162 9.46 12.09 12.45
CA ALA A 162 8.38 12.27 11.49
C ALA A 162 7.14 11.41 11.82
N LEU A 163 7.25 10.41 12.71
CA LEU A 163 6.19 9.44 12.97
C LEU A 163 4.91 10.09 13.52
N MET A 164 5.03 11.01 14.47
CA MET A 164 3.88 11.70 15.05
C MET A 164 3.17 12.57 14.01
N THR A 165 3.95 13.33 13.24
CA THR A 165 3.44 14.17 12.13
C THR A 165 2.73 13.32 11.09
N TYR A 166 3.33 12.19 10.68
CA TYR A 166 2.73 11.28 9.72
C TYR A 166 1.41 10.68 10.22
N SER A 167 1.38 10.30 11.49
CA SER A 167 0.20 9.69 12.13
C SER A 167 -1.00 10.64 12.12
N ILE A 168 -0.76 11.93 12.33
CA ILE A 168 -1.80 12.96 12.27
C ILE A 168 -2.18 13.26 10.82
N VAL A 169 -1.21 13.55 9.96
CA VAL A 169 -1.45 14.06 8.59
C VAL A 169 -2.07 13.03 7.66
N SER A 170 -1.79 11.73 7.86
CA SER A 170 -2.29 10.65 6.98
C SER A 170 -3.81 10.48 7.04
N GLY A 171 -4.43 10.66 8.21
CA GLY A 171 -5.87 10.42 8.43
C GLY A 171 -6.77 11.64 8.26
N ILE A 172 -6.26 12.86 8.49
CA ILE A 172 -7.08 14.08 8.58
C ILE A 172 -7.98 14.30 7.36
N GLN A 173 -7.45 14.11 6.15
CA GLN A 173 -8.20 14.42 4.93
C GLN A 173 -9.48 13.59 4.80
N GLY A 174 -9.41 12.29 5.09
CA GLY A 174 -10.58 11.40 5.01
C GLY A 174 -11.61 11.74 6.07
N ILE A 175 -11.15 12.00 7.30
CA ILE A 175 -12.01 12.34 8.43
C ILE A 175 -12.69 13.68 8.18
N ALA A 176 -11.97 14.72 7.76
CA ALA A 176 -12.54 16.04 7.48
C ALA A 176 -13.67 16.00 6.43
N ILE A 177 -13.51 15.19 5.37
CA ILE A 177 -14.56 15.02 4.36
C ILE A 177 -15.81 14.36 4.97
N LEU A 178 -15.63 13.31 5.78
CA LEU A 178 -16.73 12.64 6.47
C LEU A 178 -17.39 13.55 7.51
N SER A 179 -16.63 14.37 8.22
CA SER A 179 -17.14 15.38 9.15
C SER A 179 -18.02 16.40 8.43
N ILE A 180 -17.57 16.91 7.28
CA ILE A 180 -18.36 17.87 6.48
C ILE A 180 -19.67 17.22 6.01
N ILE A 181 -19.62 15.99 5.50
CA ILE A 181 -20.83 15.26 5.08
C ILE A 181 -21.76 15.01 6.28
N GLY A 182 -21.22 14.57 7.41
CA GLY A 182 -21.96 14.32 8.64
C GLY A 182 -22.61 15.59 9.20
N LEU A 183 -21.91 16.72 9.18
CA LEU A 183 -22.47 18.01 9.59
C LEU A 183 -23.62 18.45 8.69
N ILE A 184 -23.43 18.36 7.36
CA ILE A 184 -24.48 18.74 6.40
C ILE A 184 -25.71 17.83 6.56
N GLY A 185 -25.49 16.51 6.69
CA GLY A 185 -26.55 15.55 6.93
C GLY A 185 -27.27 15.79 8.25
N GLY A 186 -26.52 15.99 9.34
CA GLY A 186 -27.07 16.24 10.68
C GLY A 186 -27.87 17.54 10.78
N ILE A 187 -27.37 18.63 10.17
CA ILE A 187 -28.07 19.92 10.12
C ILE A 187 -29.29 19.86 9.19
N SER A 188 -29.23 19.07 8.12
CA SER A 188 -30.40 18.90 7.25
C SER A 188 -31.49 18.07 7.94
N LEU A 189 -31.10 17.06 8.71
CA LEU A 189 -32.01 16.21 9.49
C LEU A 189 -32.63 16.98 10.67
N SER A 190 -31.86 17.83 11.35
CA SER A 190 -32.38 18.67 12.44
C SER A 190 -33.49 19.60 11.96
N ALA A 191 -33.35 20.18 10.77
CA ALA A 191 -34.36 21.05 10.17
C ALA A 191 -35.64 20.31 9.76
N TYR A 192 -35.51 19.03 9.37
CA TYR A 192 -36.67 18.19 9.06
C TYR A 192 -37.40 17.69 10.32
N ALA A 193 -36.64 17.35 11.37
CA ALA A 193 -37.18 16.75 12.59
C ALA A 193 -37.77 17.78 13.56
N ALA A 194 -37.32 19.04 13.52
CA ALA A 194 -37.75 20.08 14.44
C ALA A 194 -39.15 20.63 14.13
N ALA A 195 -39.99 20.77 15.16
CA ALA A 195 -41.29 21.44 15.06
C ALA A 195 -41.19 22.96 15.31
N SER A 196 -40.07 23.44 15.86
CA SER A 196 -39.83 24.86 16.13
C SER A 196 -38.38 25.27 15.85
N ALA A 197 -38.14 26.58 15.72
CA ALA A 197 -36.78 27.10 15.53
C ALA A 197 -35.84 26.78 16.71
N VAL A 198 -36.38 26.73 17.94
CA VAL A 198 -35.62 26.38 19.15
C VAL A 198 -35.18 24.92 19.12
N GLU A 199 -36.06 24.00 18.73
CA GLU A 199 -35.71 22.58 18.55
C GLU A 199 -34.69 22.39 17.43
N MET A 200 -34.86 23.08 16.29
CA MET A 200 -33.91 23.01 15.17
C MET A 200 -32.52 23.45 15.62
N MET A 201 -32.43 24.53 16.39
CA MET A 201 -31.17 25.00 16.95
C MET A 201 -30.56 23.97 17.91
N GLY A 202 -31.37 23.38 18.80
CA GLY A 202 -30.94 22.32 19.73
C GLY A 202 -30.40 21.08 19.00
N TYR A 203 -31.15 20.55 18.03
CA TYR A 203 -30.74 19.39 17.23
C TYR A 203 -29.52 19.67 16.35
N SER A 204 -29.42 20.88 15.78
CA SER A 204 -28.24 21.28 14.99
C SER A 204 -27.00 21.38 15.86
N LEU A 205 -27.11 21.96 17.06
CA LEU A 205 -26.02 22.01 18.03
C LEU A 205 -25.61 20.59 18.47
N ALA A 206 -26.58 19.72 18.75
CA ALA A 206 -26.33 18.31 19.07
C ALA A 206 -25.62 17.59 17.93
N ALA A 207 -26.02 17.81 16.67
CA ALA A 207 -25.37 17.25 15.49
C ALA A 207 -23.92 17.76 15.35
N ILE A 208 -23.68 19.06 15.56
CA ILE A 208 -22.33 19.63 15.53
C ILE A 208 -21.44 19.00 16.60
N ILE A 209 -21.93 18.89 17.84
CA ILE A 209 -21.18 18.28 18.95
C ILE A 209 -20.90 16.81 18.64
N ALA A 210 -21.92 16.05 18.24
CA ALA A 210 -21.79 14.62 17.94
C ALA A 210 -20.78 14.38 16.80
N VAL A 211 -20.89 15.10 15.69
CA VAL A 211 -19.94 14.98 14.57
C VAL A 211 -18.54 15.41 14.98
N SER A 212 -18.40 16.47 15.78
CA SER A 212 -17.09 16.92 16.28
C SER A 212 -16.42 15.87 17.17
N MET A 213 -17.17 15.30 18.13
CA MET A 213 -16.68 14.23 19.00
C MET A 213 -16.27 12.99 18.20
N LEU A 214 -17.11 12.55 17.26
CA LEU A 214 -16.80 11.42 16.38
C LEU A 214 -15.56 11.69 15.51
N SER A 215 -15.40 12.92 15.04
CA SER A 215 -14.25 13.32 14.22
C SER A 215 -12.96 13.33 15.03
N ILE A 216 -12.98 13.86 16.26
CA ILE A 216 -11.84 13.83 17.18
C ILE A 216 -11.48 12.39 17.53
N PHE A 217 -12.48 11.57 17.88
CA PHE A 217 -12.26 10.16 18.17
C PHE A 217 -11.66 9.40 16.98
N ALA A 218 -12.18 9.63 15.78
CA ALA A 218 -11.65 9.05 14.55
C ALA A 218 -10.21 9.52 14.25
N LEU A 219 -9.90 10.80 14.50
CA LEU A 219 -8.53 11.33 14.35
C LEU A 219 -7.56 10.67 15.30
N VAL A 220 -7.91 10.59 16.59
CA VAL A 220 -7.08 9.94 17.61
C VAL A 220 -6.89 8.47 17.29
N SER A 221 -7.94 7.77 16.88
CA SER A 221 -7.89 6.36 16.50
C SER A 221 -7.06 6.13 15.24
N SER A 222 -7.19 7.00 14.22
CA SER A 222 -6.37 6.96 13.01
C SER A 222 -4.90 7.23 13.30
N ALA A 223 -4.59 8.22 14.15
CA ALA A 223 -3.24 8.54 14.55
C ALA A 223 -2.62 7.41 15.36
N ALA A 224 -3.32 6.87 16.36
CA ALA A 224 -2.87 5.71 17.13
C ALA A 224 -2.65 4.48 16.24
N SER A 225 -3.55 4.21 15.29
CA SER A 225 -3.40 3.10 14.35
C SER A 225 -2.18 3.27 13.43
N THR A 226 -1.94 4.49 12.94
CA THR A 226 -0.78 4.77 12.08
C THR A 226 0.52 4.71 12.88
N TYR A 227 0.54 5.30 14.08
CA TYR A 227 1.67 5.26 14.99
C TYR A 227 2.06 3.82 15.32
N THR A 228 1.10 2.99 15.72
CA THR A 228 1.36 1.58 16.05
C THR A 228 1.83 0.75 14.85
N ARG A 229 1.41 1.10 13.62
CA ARG A 229 1.82 0.41 12.39
C ARG A 229 3.23 0.79 11.91
N TYR A 230 3.62 2.04 12.09
CA TYR A 230 4.91 2.58 11.62
C TYR A 230 5.89 2.89 12.76
N TYR A 231 5.59 2.43 13.97
CA TYR A 231 6.52 2.51 15.09
C TYR A 231 7.83 1.81 14.73
N ASP A 232 8.96 2.45 15.03
CA ASP A 232 10.29 1.92 14.74
C ASP A 232 10.45 1.54 13.25
N PHE A 233 9.87 2.36 12.35
CA PHE A 233 9.97 2.14 10.92
C PHE A 233 11.36 2.51 10.43
N THR A 234 12.10 1.51 9.99
CA THR A 234 13.44 1.66 9.42
C THR A 234 13.53 0.96 8.07
N VAL A 235 14.37 1.51 7.20
CA VAL A 235 14.75 0.87 5.95
C VAL A 235 16.26 0.91 5.85
N ASP A 236 16.87 -0.25 5.71
CA ASP A 236 18.29 -0.43 5.48
C ASP A 236 18.52 -0.93 4.04
N LYS A 237 19.55 -0.41 3.38
CA LYS A 237 20.05 -0.92 2.11
C LYS A 237 21.23 -1.85 2.39
N ARG A 238 21.17 -3.08 1.88
CA ARG A 238 22.25 -4.07 1.93
C ARG A 238 22.48 -4.58 0.51
N GLY A 239 23.51 -4.08 -0.17
CA GLY A 239 23.70 -4.28 -1.61
C GLY A 239 22.46 -3.89 -2.39
N ASP A 240 21.96 -4.80 -3.23
CA ASP A 240 20.79 -4.56 -4.07
C ASP A 240 19.45 -4.90 -3.38
N THR A 241 19.38 -4.91 -2.04
CA THR A 241 18.16 -5.26 -1.30
C THR A 241 17.85 -4.24 -0.22
N PHE A 242 16.58 -3.79 -0.19
CA PHE A 242 16.03 -2.98 0.89
C PHE A 242 15.40 -3.89 1.94
N GLU A 243 15.90 -3.84 3.16
CA GLU A 243 15.32 -4.52 4.31
C GLU A 243 14.54 -3.48 5.12
N TYR A 244 13.26 -3.73 5.38
CA TYR A 244 12.44 -2.83 6.20
C TYR A 244 11.97 -3.55 7.46
N GLU A 245 11.88 -2.82 8.56
CA GLU A 245 11.25 -3.25 9.80
C GLU A 245 10.24 -2.21 10.26
N ARG A 246 9.13 -2.64 10.87
CA ARG A 246 8.13 -1.74 11.45
C ARG A 246 7.19 -2.43 12.43
N GLY A 247 6.55 -1.64 13.27
CA GLY A 247 5.31 -1.99 13.98
C GLY A 247 5.50 -2.28 15.46
N LEU A 248 4.65 -1.67 16.28
CA LEU A 248 4.69 -1.80 17.75
C LEU A 248 4.10 -3.15 18.19
N PHE A 249 2.84 -3.40 17.83
CA PHE A 249 2.10 -4.59 18.24
C PHE A 249 2.31 -5.78 17.31
N ASN A 250 2.36 -5.52 16.00
CA ASN A 250 2.69 -6.50 14.98
C ASN A 250 3.99 -6.04 14.33
N LYS A 251 5.12 -6.59 14.80
CA LYS A 251 6.42 -6.34 14.18
C LYS A 251 6.47 -7.09 12.86
N GLU A 252 6.63 -6.36 11.78
CA GLU A 252 6.75 -6.87 10.42
C GLU A 252 8.14 -6.51 9.91
N GLY A 253 8.81 -7.50 9.32
CA GLY A 253 10.05 -7.30 8.59
C GLY A 253 9.90 -7.80 7.16
N GLY A 254 10.69 -7.28 6.24
CA GLY A 254 10.68 -7.75 4.87
C GLY A 254 11.90 -7.33 4.08
N SER A 255 12.13 -8.02 2.97
CA SER A 255 13.21 -7.71 2.03
C SER A 255 12.62 -7.42 0.65
N ILE A 256 13.14 -6.40 -0.01
CA ILE A 256 12.72 -5.94 -1.34
C ILE A 256 13.97 -5.83 -2.21
N PRO A 257 14.20 -6.77 -3.14
CA PRO A 257 15.26 -6.64 -4.11
C PRO A 257 15.03 -5.44 -5.04
N GLU A 258 16.06 -4.62 -5.26
CA GLU A 258 16.01 -3.41 -6.10
C GLU A 258 15.59 -3.76 -7.54
N GLU A 259 16.09 -4.87 -8.08
CA GLU A 259 15.75 -5.41 -9.40
C GLU A 259 14.26 -5.77 -9.58
N LYS A 260 13.49 -5.88 -8.49
CA LYS A 260 12.05 -6.15 -8.56
C LYS A 260 11.18 -4.92 -8.49
N ILE A 261 11.75 -3.77 -8.15
CA ILE A 261 11.03 -2.51 -8.15
C ILE A 261 10.61 -2.22 -9.59
N GLN A 262 9.29 -2.22 -9.83
CA GLN A 262 8.73 -1.97 -11.15
C GLN A 262 8.46 -0.48 -11.36
N LYS A 263 8.05 0.20 -10.30
CA LYS A 263 7.81 1.64 -10.29
C LYS A 263 7.97 2.20 -8.89
N LEU A 264 8.44 3.44 -8.83
CA LEU A 264 8.38 4.26 -7.62
C LEU A 264 7.14 5.14 -7.66
N GLU A 265 6.46 5.28 -6.54
CA GLU A 265 5.30 6.14 -6.35
C GLU A 265 5.56 7.11 -5.20
N ILE A 266 5.66 8.40 -5.51
CA ILE A 266 5.67 9.47 -4.53
C ILE A 266 4.24 9.94 -4.32
N THR A 267 3.75 9.86 -3.09
CA THR A 267 2.38 10.28 -2.74
C THR A 267 2.38 11.47 -1.81
N GLU A 268 1.52 12.44 -2.11
CA GLU A 268 1.35 13.67 -1.34
C GLU A 268 -0.15 13.98 -1.22
N ASN A 269 -0.70 13.87 -0.02
CA ASN A 269 -2.06 14.37 0.22
C ASN A 269 -2.07 15.92 0.26
N PHE A 270 -3.25 16.53 0.37
CA PHE A 270 -3.36 17.98 0.32
C PHE A 270 -2.55 18.67 1.43
N LEU A 271 -2.55 18.09 2.63
CA LEU A 271 -1.83 18.62 3.79
C LEU A 271 -0.32 18.42 3.67
N MET A 272 0.13 17.21 3.31
CA MET A 272 1.54 16.91 3.06
C MET A 272 2.12 17.92 2.08
N ARG A 273 1.45 18.13 0.95
CA ARG A 273 1.89 19.10 -0.07
C ARG A 273 1.87 20.55 0.40
N TYR A 274 0.93 20.91 1.28
CA TYR A 274 0.88 22.26 1.87
C TYR A 274 2.07 22.49 2.82
N PHE A 275 2.43 21.49 3.62
CA PHE A 275 3.55 21.54 4.57
C PHE A 275 4.89 21.13 3.96
N GLY A 276 4.94 20.74 2.69
CA GLY A 276 6.18 20.36 2.01
C GLY A 276 6.64 18.93 2.24
N TYR A 277 5.78 18.03 2.73
CA TYR A 277 6.07 16.60 2.92
C TYR A 277 5.65 15.73 1.73
N ALA A 278 6.27 14.55 1.64
CA ALA A 278 5.89 13.49 0.71
C ALA A 278 6.16 12.10 1.30
N SER A 279 5.63 11.06 0.65
CA SER A 279 5.90 9.65 0.96
C SER A 279 6.45 8.95 -0.27
N LEU A 280 7.46 8.10 -0.13
CA LEU A 280 7.99 7.24 -1.18
C LEU A 280 7.53 5.80 -1.00
N LYS A 281 7.04 5.22 -2.09
CA LYS A 281 6.62 3.83 -2.15
C LYS A 281 7.23 3.14 -3.37
N ALA A 282 7.47 1.85 -3.26
CA ALA A 282 7.93 1.00 -4.34
C ALA A 282 6.90 -0.09 -4.60
N GLU A 283 6.49 -0.24 -5.85
CA GLU A 283 5.69 -1.39 -6.27
C GLU A 283 6.60 -2.49 -6.79
N THR A 284 6.43 -3.69 -6.25
CA THR A 284 7.25 -4.85 -6.57
C THR A 284 6.46 -5.85 -7.42
N ALA A 285 7.17 -6.55 -8.30
CA ALA A 285 6.60 -7.67 -9.04
C ALA A 285 6.33 -8.87 -8.10
N GLY A 286 5.28 -9.64 -8.39
CA GLY A 286 5.00 -10.91 -7.68
C GLY A 286 4.20 -10.79 -6.38
N TYR A 287 3.83 -9.58 -5.95
CA TYR A 287 2.87 -9.38 -4.87
C TYR A 287 1.45 -9.21 -5.43
N THR A 288 0.56 -10.15 -5.12
CA THR A 288 -0.87 -10.06 -5.39
C THR A 288 -1.60 -9.56 -4.15
N SER A 289 -2.39 -8.49 -4.29
CA SER A 289 -3.19 -7.90 -3.18
C SER A 289 -4.37 -8.81 -2.72
N SER A 290 -4.54 -9.98 -3.34
CA SER A 290 -5.73 -10.83 -3.23
C SER A 290 -5.76 -11.74 -1.99
N GLU A 291 -4.65 -11.95 -1.30
CA GLU A 291 -4.55 -13.04 -0.30
C GLU A 291 -4.52 -12.60 1.16
N GLU A 292 -4.24 -11.33 1.46
CA GLU A 292 -4.28 -10.81 2.84
C GLU A 292 -5.06 -9.49 2.89
N PRO A 293 -6.09 -9.38 3.75
CA PRO A 293 -6.82 -8.12 3.94
C PRO A 293 -5.84 -7.00 4.35
N GLY A 294 -5.56 -6.08 3.42
CA GLY A 294 -4.65 -4.95 3.64
C GLY A 294 -3.22 -5.14 3.11
N ALA A 295 -2.86 -6.30 2.55
CA ALA A 295 -1.59 -6.46 1.84
C ALA A 295 -1.66 -5.73 0.49
N THR A 296 -0.84 -4.71 0.32
CA THR A 296 -0.69 -3.99 -0.95
C THR A 296 0.62 -4.42 -1.60
N SER A 297 0.63 -4.60 -2.92
CA SER A 297 1.86 -4.78 -3.74
C SER A 297 2.83 -3.61 -3.65
N THR A 298 2.33 -2.47 -3.18
CA THR A 298 3.08 -1.26 -2.88
C THR A 298 3.66 -1.32 -1.46
N LYS A 299 4.98 -1.44 -1.37
CA LYS A 299 5.74 -1.34 -0.12
C LYS A 299 6.13 0.11 0.13
N VAL A 300 6.06 0.54 1.39
CA VAL A 300 6.46 1.91 1.77
C VAL A 300 7.96 1.90 2.04
N LEU A 301 8.70 2.82 1.41
CA LEU A 301 10.12 3.05 1.69
C LEU A 301 10.32 4.27 2.60
N ILE A 302 9.54 5.33 2.36
CA ILE A 302 9.53 6.55 3.19
C ILE A 302 8.08 6.90 3.50
N PRO A 303 7.60 6.73 4.75
CA PRO A 303 6.22 7.06 5.10
C PRO A 303 5.95 8.56 5.09
N LEU A 304 6.89 9.37 5.58
CA LEU A 304 6.82 10.83 5.55
C LEU A 304 8.20 11.45 5.71
N ASP A 305 8.62 12.27 4.76
CA ASP A 305 9.78 13.15 4.94
C ASP A 305 9.58 14.43 4.10
N ASP A 306 10.50 15.39 4.25
CA ASP A 306 10.56 16.57 3.41
C ASP A 306 10.56 16.16 1.94
N ARG A 307 9.69 16.77 1.15
CA ARG A 307 9.50 16.42 -0.26
C ARG A 307 10.82 16.43 -1.02
N GLU A 308 11.68 17.40 -0.75
CA GLU A 308 12.99 17.47 -1.42
C GLU A 308 13.86 16.24 -1.14
N LYS A 309 13.98 15.83 0.14
CA LYS A 309 14.70 14.61 0.52
C LYS A 309 14.09 13.37 -0.13
N VAL A 310 12.75 13.26 -0.12
CA VAL A 310 12.04 12.15 -0.77
C VAL A 310 12.38 12.05 -2.26
N TYR A 311 12.42 13.19 -2.96
CA TYR A 311 12.82 13.21 -4.38
C TYR A 311 14.29 12.87 -4.56
N GLN A 312 15.19 13.33 -3.68
CA GLN A 312 16.61 12.94 -3.71
C GLN A 312 16.82 11.44 -3.48
N HIS A 313 16.08 10.83 -2.54
CA HIS A 313 16.11 9.38 -2.33
C HIS A 313 15.57 8.62 -3.54
N ALA A 314 14.48 9.11 -4.15
CA ALA A 314 13.94 8.51 -5.38
C ALA A 314 14.89 8.66 -6.58
N GLN A 315 15.61 9.78 -6.71
CA GLN A 315 16.62 9.99 -7.76
C GLN A 315 17.81 9.05 -7.61
N ARG A 316 18.25 8.80 -6.36
CA ARG A 316 19.32 7.83 -6.05
C ARG A 316 18.91 6.39 -6.38
N LEU A 317 17.63 6.07 -6.30
CA LEU A 317 17.08 4.78 -6.71
C LEU A 317 16.91 4.71 -8.23
N GLY A 318 17.99 4.38 -8.96
CA GLY A 318 17.94 4.15 -10.41
C GLY A 318 18.16 5.37 -11.31
N GLU A 319 18.89 6.40 -10.83
CA GLU A 319 19.21 7.61 -11.61
C GLU A 319 17.96 8.28 -12.22
N LEU A 320 16.85 8.27 -11.47
CA LEU A 320 15.56 8.70 -11.98
C LEU A 320 15.51 10.22 -12.07
N HIS A 321 15.67 10.77 -13.28
CA HIS A 321 15.46 12.20 -13.50
C HIS A 321 14.00 12.59 -13.24
N MET A 322 13.80 13.60 -12.40
CA MET A 322 12.48 14.11 -11.99
C MET A 322 12.22 15.54 -12.49
N ASP A 323 13.00 15.99 -13.47
CA ASP A 323 13.01 17.38 -13.95
C ASP A 323 11.81 17.73 -14.83
N GLU A 324 11.63 19.04 -15.08
CA GLU A 324 10.46 19.75 -15.65
C GLU A 324 9.31 18.90 -16.22
N ILE A 325 8.18 18.98 -15.51
CA ILE A 325 6.91 18.39 -15.92
C ILE A 325 6.37 19.17 -17.12
N ASN A 326 6.29 18.52 -18.28
CA ASN A 326 5.70 19.08 -19.49
C ASN A 326 4.22 19.42 -19.30
N ASP A 327 3.81 20.56 -19.85
CA ASP A 327 2.40 20.98 -19.87
C ASP A 327 1.57 20.09 -20.81
N ILE A 328 0.53 19.49 -20.25
CA ILE A 328 -0.51 18.70 -20.95
C ILE A 328 -1.41 19.56 -21.86
N GLY A 329 -1.27 20.89 -21.80
CA GLY A 329 -2.00 21.88 -22.57
C GLY A 329 -3.25 22.40 -21.84
N THR A 330 -3.75 23.56 -22.28
CA THR A 330 -4.83 24.28 -21.60
C THR A 330 -6.23 23.69 -21.83
N THR A 331 -6.40 22.81 -22.81
CA THR A 331 -7.69 22.16 -23.12
C THR A 331 -8.18 21.29 -21.96
N ALA A 332 -7.27 20.60 -21.27
CA ALA A 332 -7.58 19.84 -20.07
C ALA A 332 -8.19 20.73 -18.97
N ARG A 333 -7.62 21.91 -18.75
CA ARG A 333 -8.14 22.91 -17.79
C ARG A 333 -9.58 23.32 -18.10
N LYS A 334 -9.89 23.60 -19.38
CA LYS A 334 -11.26 23.95 -19.82
C LYS A 334 -12.24 22.79 -19.61
N ARG A 335 -11.82 21.56 -19.90
CA ARG A 335 -12.62 20.35 -19.65
C ARG A 335 -12.92 20.17 -18.17
N TYR A 336 -11.93 20.34 -17.28
CA TYR A 336 -12.15 20.22 -15.84
C TYR A 336 -13.10 21.28 -15.30
N PHE A 337 -12.99 22.52 -15.79
CA PHE A 337 -13.92 23.59 -15.41
C PHE A 337 -15.37 23.20 -15.75
N ARG A 338 -15.62 22.80 -17.01
CA ARG A 338 -16.96 22.36 -17.42
C ARG A 338 -17.44 21.12 -16.67
N ARG A 339 -16.56 20.14 -16.43
CA ARG A 339 -16.89 18.92 -15.67
C ARG A 339 -17.33 19.27 -14.25
N TYR A 340 -16.58 20.11 -13.54
CA TYR A 340 -16.90 20.49 -12.17
C TYR A 340 -18.17 21.35 -12.12
N SER A 341 -18.33 22.31 -13.03
CA SER A 341 -19.59 23.08 -13.14
C SER A 341 -20.80 22.19 -13.45
N MET A 342 -20.65 21.15 -14.29
CA MET A 342 -21.73 20.21 -14.61
C MET A 342 -22.09 19.32 -13.42
N ILE A 343 -21.09 18.83 -12.67
CA ILE A 343 -21.32 18.07 -11.43
C ILE A 343 -22.06 18.94 -10.41
N SER A 344 -21.65 20.20 -10.25
CA SER A 344 -22.36 21.15 -9.39
C SER A 344 -23.78 21.45 -9.87
N GLY A 345 -23.99 21.60 -11.19
CA GLY A 345 -25.33 21.78 -11.76
C GLY A 345 -26.24 20.58 -11.53
N LEU A 346 -25.73 19.36 -11.74
CA LEU A 346 -26.46 18.12 -11.44
C LEU A 346 -26.78 18.02 -9.94
N GLY A 347 -25.82 18.35 -9.09
CA GLY A 347 -26.03 18.45 -7.64
C GLY A 347 -27.12 19.45 -7.28
N ALA A 348 -27.19 20.61 -7.96
CA ALA A 348 -28.25 21.58 -7.75
C ALA A 348 -29.63 21.01 -8.10
N VAL A 349 -29.75 20.30 -9.24
CA VAL A 349 -31.01 19.66 -9.65
C VAL A 349 -31.45 18.61 -8.62
N ILE A 350 -30.52 17.77 -8.14
CA ILE A 350 -30.81 16.78 -7.10
C ILE A 350 -31.24 17.46 -5.80
N SER A 351 -30.51 18.49 -5.36
CA SER A 351 -30.86 19.27 -4.16
C SER A 351 -32.26 19.88 -4.30
N LEU A 352 -32.61 20.47 -5.45
CA LEU A 352 -33.96 21.02 -5.70
C LEU A 352 -35.04 19.94 -5.64
N GLY A 353 -34.79 18.75 -6.21
CA GLY A 353 -35.73 17.63 -6.12
C GLY A 353 -35.94 17.12 -4.69
N LEU A 354 -34.87 17.05 -3.90
CA LEU A 354 -34.97 16.71 -2.47
C LEU A 354 -35.74 17.79 -1.71
N ILE A 355 -35.46 19.07 -1.98
CA ILE A 355 -36.18 20.19 -1.37
C ILE A 355 -37.68 20.12 -1.68
N TYR A 356 -38.04 19.77 -2.92
CA TYR A 356 -39.43 19.59 -3.31
C TYR A 356 -40.16 18.50 -2.51
N ILE A 357 -39.45 17.45 -2.09
CA ILE A 357 -39.99 16.34 -1.27
C ILE A 357 -39.88 16.65 0.24
N GLY A 358 -39.51 17.88 0.62
CA GLY A 358 -39.51 18.35 2.01
C GLY A 358 -38.15 18.35 2.70
N PHE A 359 -37.04 18.13 1.99
CA PHE A 359 -35.70 18.32 2.57
C PHE A 359 -35.32 19.80 2.67
N HIS A 360 -34.38 20.12 3.57
CA HIS A 360 -34.00 21.50 3.86
C HIS A 360 -33.32 22.23 2.67
N PRO A 361 -33.64 23.51 2.40
CA PRO A 361 -33.05 24.30 1.30
C PRO A 361 -31.53 24.48 1.39
N GLY A 362 -30.94 24.29 2.58
CA GLY A 362 -29.50 24.29 2.79
C GLY A 362 -28.73 23.26 1.95
N LEU A 363 -29.40 22.25 1.38
CA LEU A 363 -28.82 21.33 0.40
C LEU A 363 -28.25 22.02 -0.86
N LEU A 364 -28.68 23.26 -1.15
CA LEU A 364 -28.13 24.05 -2.26
C LEU A 364 -26.75 24.65 -1.98
N VAL A 365 -26.29 24.69 -0.72
CA VAL A 365 -24.98 25.26 -0.37
C VAL A 365 -23.85 24.52 -1.07
N LEU A 366 -23.90 23.18 -1.10
CA LEU A 366 -22.88 22.35 -1.73
C LEU A 366 -22.74 22.58 -3.25
N PRO A 367 -23.80 22.52 -4.06
CA PRO A 367 -23.69 22.77 -5.50
C PRO A 367 -23.28 24.22 -5.81
N VAL A 368 -23.77 25.21 -5.05
CA VAL A 368 -23.35 26.60 -5.21
C VAL A 368 -21.86 26.78 -4.90
N ALA A 369 -21.39 26.25 -3.76
CA ALA A 369 -19.97 26.26 -3.39
C ALA A 369 -19.11 25.49 -4.41
N GLY A 370 -19.59 24.36 -4.92
CA GLY A 370 -18.92 23.61 -5.97
C GLY A 370 -18.79 24.41 -7.27
N PHE A 371 -19.83 25.14 -7.66
CA PHE A 371 -19.83 25.96 -8.87
C PHE A 371 -18.84 27.13 -8.76
N THR A 372 -18.81 27.83 -7.62
CA THR A 372 -17.85 28.92 -7.37
C THR A 372 -16.42 28.39 -7.27
N ALA A 373 -16.22 27.22 -6.68
CA ALA A 373 -14.92 26.56 -6.60
C ALA A 373 -14.45 25.93 -7.93
N ALA A 374 -15.34 25.69 -8.90
CA ALA A 374 -15.06 24.92 -10.12
C ALA A 374 -13.87 25.48 -10.91
N LYS A 375 -13.76 26.81 -11.06
CA LYS A 375 -12.65 27.45 -11.79
C LYS A 375 -11.31 27.22 -11.09
N LYS A 376 -11.27 27.41 -9.76
CA LYS A 376 -10.07 27.24 -8.94
C LYS A 376 -9.68 25.75 -8.86
N GLY A 377 -10.65 24.87 -8.69
CA GLY A 377 -10.48 23.42 -8.71
C GLY A 377 -9.94 22.93 -10.05
N ALA A 378 -10.48 23.40 -11.17
CA ALA A 378 -9.98 23.04 -12.49
C ALA A 378 -8.53 23.46 -12.70
N ASN A 379 -8.15 24.65 -12.25
CA ASN A 379 -6.77 25.11 -12.32
C ASN A 379 -5.85 24.24 -11.44
N LYS A 380 -6.25 23.95 -10.20
CA LYS A 380 -5.48 23.09 -9.29
C LYS A 380 -5.35 21.65 -9.81
N LYS A 381 -6.40 21.10 -10.43
CA LYS A 381 -6.35 19.79 -11.08
C LYS A 381 -5.35 19.77 -12.22
N TRP A 382 -5.42 20.76 -13.10
CA TRP A 382 -4.52 20.90 -14.25
C TRP A 382 -3.05 21.04 -13.82
N MET A 383 -2.74 21.85 -12.81
CA MET A 383 -1.37 22.00 -12.26
C MET A 383 -0.81 20.74 -11.58
N ASN A 384 -1.65 19.74 -11.29
CA ASN A 384 -1.23 18.48 -10.65
C ASN A 384 -1.11 17.31 -11.64
N ILE A 385 -1.21 17.60 -12.95
CA ILE A 385 -1.08 16.59 -13.99
C ILE A 385 0.04 17.03 -14.93
N GLY A 386 0.89 16.07 -15.26
CA GLY A 386 1.87 16.23 -16.32
C GLY A 386 2.82 15.06 -16.35
N TYR A 387 3.83 15.16 -17.21
CA TYR A 387 4.80 14.10 -17.39
C TYR A 387 6.17 14.67 -17.75
N SER A 388 7.22 13.94 -17.41
CA SER A 388 8.57 14.26 -17.83
C SER A 388 9.24 13.01 -18.41
N LEU A 389 10.03 13.21 -19.44
CA LEU A 389 10.80 12.17 -20.11
C LEU A 389 12.27 12.36 -19.74
N GLY A 390 12.77 11.52 -18.84
CA GLY A 390 14.19 11.47 -18.54
C GLY A 390 14.97 10.65 -19.57
N ALA A 391 16.26 10.46 -19.27
CA ALA A 391 17.14 9.63 -20.11
C ALA A 391 16.71 8.15 -20.08
N LYS A 392 16.42 7.62 -18.88
CA LYS A 392 16.12 6.20 -18.63
C LYS A 392 14.70 5.92 -18.14
N ASN A 393 13.95 6.98 -17.80
CA ASN A 393 12.66 6.85 -17.13
C ASN A 393 11.58 7.82 -17.65
N LEU A 394 10.34 7.46 -17.35
CA LEU A 394 9.16 8.28 -17.50
C LEU A 394 8.62 8.66 -16.13
N VAL A 395 8.46 9.96 -15.89
CA VAL A 395 7.82 10.49 -14.69
C VAL A 395 6.41 10.96 -15.04
N ILE A 396 5.41 10.53 -14.27
CA ILE A 396 4.01 10.88 -14.48
C ILE A 396 3.44 11.44 -13.18
N THR A 397 2.91 12.65 -13.23
CA THR A 397 2.17 13.25 -12.11
C THR A 397 0.68 13.22 -12.40
N LYS A 398 -0.13 12.80 -11.42
CA LYS A 398 -1.59 12.89 -11.48
C LYS A 398 -2.19 13.04 -10.09
N GLY A 399 -3.34 13.70 -10.00
CA GLY A 399 -4.10 13.73 -8.76
C GLY A 399 -4.96 14.97 -8.60
N PHE A 400 -5.62 15.09 -7.46
CA PHE A 400 -6.26 16.33 -7.03
C PHE A 400 -5.96 16.58 -5.55
N TRP A 401 -6.66 15.86 -4.67
CA TRP A 401 -6.40 15.87 -3.23
C TRP A 401 -5.12 15.10 -2.90
N ASN A 402 -5.01 13.89 -3.43
CA ASN A 402 -3.80 13.09 -3.37
C ASN A 402 -3.08 13.21 -4.71
N ARG A 403 -1.93 13.89 -4.74
CA ARG A 403 -1.02 13.93 -5.87
C ARG A 403 -0.12 12.70 -5.80
N ARG A 404 0.01 12.02 -6.93
CA ARG A 404 0.85 10.83 -7.09
C ARG A 404 1.79 11.10 -8.25
N THR A 405 3.09 10.94 -8.00
CA THR A 405 4.16 11.01 -8.99
C THR A 405 4.72 9.61 -9.15
N TYR A 406 4.59 9.03 -10.34
CA TYR A 406 5.17 7.74 -10.67
C TYR A 406 6.47 7.96 -11.42
N ALA A 407 7.50 7.19 -11.09
CA ALA A 407 8.70 7.08 -11.91
C ALA A 407 8.86 5.62 -12.32
N VAL A 408 8.98 5.42 -13.64
CA VAL A 408 9.02 4.09 -14.26
C VAL A 408 10.14 4.09 -15.29
N GLU A 409 11.09 3.17 -15.16
CA GLU A 409 12.14 2.97 -16.15
C GLU A 409 11.56 2.39 -17.44
N PHE A 410 12.14 2.75 -18.59
CA PHE A 410 11.59 2.34 -19.89
C PHE A 410 11.52 0.82 -20.03
N PHE A 411 12.58 0.09 -19.64
CA PHE A 411 12.65 -1.37 -19.75
C PHE A 411 11.64 -2.13 -18.87
N ARG A 412 10.96 -1.43 -17.93
CA ARG A 412 9.90 -1.99 -17.08
C ARG A 412 8.52 -1.92 -17.73
N PHE A 413 8.40 -1.29 -18.90
CA PHE A 413 7.12 -1.19 -19.61
C PHE A 413 6.69 -2.55 -20.14
N GLN A 414 5.42 -2.88 -19.97
CA GLN A 414 4.81 -4.07 -20.56
C GLN A 414 3.83 -3.69 -21.67
N ASN A 415 2.88 -2.80 -21.37
CA ASN A 415 1.89 -2.34 -22.34
C ASN A 415 1.77 -0.82 -22.28
N LEU A 416 1.60 -0.21 -23.45
CA LEU A 416 1.30 1.20 -23.62
C LEU A 416 -0.07 1.35 -24.28
N MET A 417 -1.03 1.90 -23.54
CA MET A 417 -2.42 1.99 -24.00
C MET A 417 -2.89 3.44 -24.04
N VAL A 418 -3.44 3.85 -25.19
CA VAL A 418 -4.15 5.13 -25.31
C VAL A 418 -5.64 4.85 -25.22
N SER A 419 -6.32 5.50 -24.28
CA SER A 419 -7.75 5.36 -24.04
C SER A 419 -8.43 6.72 -24.08
N GLU A 420 -9.65 6.72 -24.62
CA GLU A 420 -10.45 7.94 -24.75
C GLU A 420 -11.90 7.64 -24.36
N SER A 421 -12.36 8.30 -23.30
CA SER A 421 -13.78 8.33 -22.95
C SER A 421 -14.59 9.14 -23.96
N ILE A 422 -15.91 8.92 -24.00
CA ILE A 422 -16.85 9.70 -24.82
C ILE A 422 -16.68 11.22 -24.57
N PHE A 423 -16.43 11.61 -23.31
CA PHE A 423 -16.18 12.99 -22.93
C PHE A 423 -14.79 13.52 -23.31
N GLN A 424 -13.79 12.67 -23.49
CA GLN A 424 -12.47 13.10 -23.96
C GLN A 424 -12.45 13.29 -25.48
N ARG A 425 -13.14 12.41 -26.23
CA ARG A 425 -13.29 12.50 -27.69
C ARG A 425 -13.84 13.86 -28.13
N ARG A 426 -14.85 14.38 -27.43
CA ARG A 426 -15.44 15.71 -27.72
C ARG A 426 -14.46 16.88 -27.54
N TRP A 427 -13.38 16.67 -26.81
CA TRP A 427 -12.35 17.69 -26.53
C TRP A 427 -11.01 17.39 -27.21
N ASN A 428 -10.96 16.35 -28.07
CA ASN A 428 -9.74 15.85 -28.68
C ASN A 428 -8.64 15.54 -27.65
N LEU A 429 -9.03 14.88 -26.55
CA LEU A 429 -8.13 14.45 -25.48
C LEU A 429 -8.04 12.93 -25.42
N GLY A 430 -6.98 12.42 -24.82
CA GLY A 430 -6.77 11.01 -24.52
C GLY A 430 -5.95 10.81 -23.25
N SER A 431 -6.00 9.60 -22.72
CA SER A 431 -5.18 9.19 -21.58
C SER A 431 -4.22 8.08 -22.00
N LEU A 432 -2.94 8.26 -21.73
CA LEU A 432 -1.90 7.27 -21.96
C LEU A 432 -1.62 6.53 -20.66
N THR A 433 -1.88 5.23 -20.64
CA THR A 433 -1.62 4.33 -19.52
C THR A 433 -0.37 3.50 -19.81
N VAL A 434 0.49 3.39 -18.81
CA VAL A 434 1.70 2.56 -18.83
C VAL A 434 1.51 1.42 -17.84
N ASP A 435 1.50 0.19 -18.34
CA ASP A 435 1.43 -1.00 -17.50
C ASP A 435 2.83 -1.56 -17.27
N THR A 436 3.09 -2.05 -16.06
CA THR A 436 4.32 -2.74 -15.67
C THR A 436 4.00 -4.15 -15.16
N ALA A 437 5.03 -4.97 -14.89
CA ALA A 437 4.87 -6.32 -14.36
C ALA A 437 4.32 -6.41 -12.93
N GLY A 438 4.01 -5.26 -12.33
CA GLY A 438 3.41 -5.14 -11.00
C GLY A 438 1.91 -5.39 -10.99
N ASP A 439 1.29 -5.01 -9.89
CA ASP A 439 -0.15 -5.20 -9.68
C ASP A 439 -0.97 -4.19 -10.50
N LYS A 440 -2.05 -4.65 -11.12
CA LYS A 440 -2.88 -3.83 -12.03
C LYS A 440 -3.80 -2.83 -11.32
N VAL A 441 -3.72 -2.73 -9.98
CA VAL A 441 -4.67 -1.95 -9.17
C VAL A 441 -4.51 -0.44 -9.42
N VAL A 442 -3.29 0.07 -9.66
CA VAL A 442 -3.08 1.48 -10.00
C VAL A 442 -1.97 1.66 -11.04
N ASN A 443 -2.35 1.80 -12.31
CA ASN A 443 -1.38 2.02 -13.38
C ASN A 443 -0.98 3.50 -13.49
N PRO A 444 0.32 3.80 -13.70
CA PRO A 444 0.78 5.12 -14.12
C PRO A 444 0.00 5.59 -15.36
N GLN A 445 -0.57 6.79 -15.30
CA GLN A 445 -1.41 7.29 -16.39
C GLN A 445 -1.27 8.80 -16.54
N ILE A 446 -0.94 9.23 -17.76
CA ILE A 446 -0.96 10.63 -18.19
C ILE A 446 -2.40 10.90 -18.65
N VAL A 447 -3.12 11.71 -17.88
CA VAL A 447 -4.56 11.92 -18.08
C VAL A 447 -4.80 13.20 -18.88
N ASP A 448 -5.73 13.14 -19.83
CA ASP A 448 -6.20 14.32 -20.59
C ASP A 448 -5.12 15.05 -21.39
N LEU A 449 -4.22 14.29 -22.00
CA LEU A 449 -3.29 14.80 -22.99
C LEU A 449 -4.03 15.05 -24.32
N GLY A 450 -3.56 15.98 -25.15
CA GLY A 450 -4.08 16.13 -26.52
C GLY A 450 -4.02 14.79 -27.26
N ARG A 451 -5.09 14.40 -27.95
CA ARG A 451 -5.23 13.08 -28.58
C ARG A 451 -4.03 12.70 -29.44
N GLU A 452 -3.67 13.57 -30.37
CA GLU A 452 -2.53 13.37 -31.26
C GLU A 452 -1.21 13.25 -30.49
N LYS A 453 -1.01 14.13 -29.49
CA LYS A 453 0.14 14.05 -28.58
C LYS A 453 0.17 12.73 -27.80
N ALA A 454 -0.97 12.16 -27.43
CA ALA A 454 -1.04 10.89 -26.72
C ALA A 454 -0.57 9.72 -27.61
N PHE A 455 -0.96 9.71 -28.88
CA PHE A 455 -0.46 8.73 -29.85
C PHE A 455 1.03 8.92 -30.15
N GLN A 456 1.47 10.14 -30.43
CA GLN A 456 2.90 10.45 -30.65
C GLN A 456 3.77 10.07 -29.43
N LEU A 457 3.29 10.37 -28.23
CA LEU A 457 4.01 10.03 -26.99
C LEU A 457 4.06 8.52 -26.77
N ARG A 458 2.97 7.78 -27.04
CA ARG A 458 2.97 6.31 -27.01
C ARG A 458 4.07 5.75 -27.91
N ASP A 459 4.15 6.24 -29.14
CA ASP A 459 5.11 5.74 -30.14
C ASP A 459 6.55 6.05 -29.72
N LYS A 460 6.80 7.27 -29.23
CA LYS A 460 8.10 7.66 -28.67
C LYS A 460 8.50 6.83 -27.44
N LEU A 461 7.55 6.50 -26.57
CA LEU A 461 7.81 5.63 -25.41
C LEU A 461 8.10 4.20 -25.83
N HIS A 462 7.47 3.72 -26.91
CA HIS A 462 7.75 2.40 -27.48
C HIS A 462 9.16 2.31 -28.06
N GLU A 463 9.62 3.37 -28.73
CA GLU A 463 11.02 3.47 -29.20
C GLU A 463 11.99 3.46 -28.02
N LYS A 464 11.78 4.32 -27.01
CA LYS A 464 12.63 4.36 -25.80
C LYS A 464 12.63 3.04 -25.03
N PHE A 465 11.52 2.31 -25.02
CA PHE A 465 11.47 0.96 -24.47
C PHE A 465 12.39 0.02 -25.24
N LYS A 466 12.32 0.00 -26.57
CA LYS A 466 13.21 -0.83 -27.40
C LYS A 466 14.67 -0.49 -27.15
N ASP A 467 15.03 0.79 -27.15
CA ASP A 467 16.41 1.27 -26.92
C ASP A 467 16.93 0.96 -25.50
N SER A 468 16.04 0.67 -24.55
CA SER A 468 16.41 0.31 -23.19
C SER A 468 16.58 -1.19 -22.95
N VAL A 469 16.11 -2.01 -23.88
CA VAL A 469 16.15 -3.48 -23.81
C VAL A 469 17.23 -4.06 -24.73
N TYR A 470 17.51 -3.39 -25.85
CA TYR A 470 18.52 -3.74 -26.84
C TYR A 470 19.63 -2.70 -26.84
#